data_AF-A0A9E3BF02-F1
#
_entry.id   AF-A0A9E3BF02-F1
#
_cell.length_a   1.000
_cell.length_b   1.000
_cell.length_c   1.000
_cell.angle_alpha   90.00
_cell.angle_beta   90.00
_cell.angle_gamma   90.00
#
_symmetry.space_group_name_H-M   'P 1'
#
loop_
_entity.id
_entity.type
_entity.pdbx_description
1 polymer ?
#
loop_
_entity_poly.entity_id
_entity_poly.type
_entity_poly.pdbx_seq_one_letter_code
_entity_poly.pdbx_strand_id
1 'polypeptide(L)'
;MQEPQSLGSILETLLQLREAAFRLRHHEVAFHTLSAAAHAAEQLGDTKTLERIERLAREHLEWIDANDPAQRFSTRSAAQRGFSSIFEQLAVTTAGMRARLHLRRDRSRAERARG
;
A
#
# COMPACT_ATOMS: atom_id res chain seq x y z
N MET A 1 -17.15 26.06 -5.92
CA MET A 1 -15.82 26.07 -5.28
C MET A 1 -15.55 24.65 -4.81
N GLN A 2 -14.47 24.00 -5.25
CA GLN A 2 -14.06 22.73 -4.64
C GLN A 2 -13.42 23.04 -3.29
N GLU A 3 -13.81 22.30 -2.24
CA GLU A 3 -13.11 22.39 -0.96
C GLU A 3 -11.63 22.03 -1.14
N PRO A 4 -10.71 22.69 -0.40
CA PRO A 4 -9.30 22.34 -0.45
C PRO A 4 -9.14 20.87 -0.04
N GLN A 5 -8.67 20.04 -0.98
CA GLN A 5 -8.48 18.62 -0.73
C GLN A 5 -7.35 18.44 0.28
N SER A 6 -7.67 17.83 1.43
CA SER A 6 -6.66 17.38 2.37
C SER A 6 -6.02 16.08 1.88
N LEU A 7 -4.79 15.81 2.30
CA LEU A 7 -4.13 14.53 1.98
C LEU A 7 -4.92 13.32 2.53
N GLY A 8 -5.66 13.50 3.63
CA GLY A 8 -6.59 12.49 4.16
C GLY A 8 -7.74 12.19 3.19
N SER A 9 -8.38 13.23 2.62
CA SER A 9 -9.44 13.03 1.62
C SER A 9 -8.92 12.38 0.33
N ILE A 10 -7.69 12.69 -0.08
CA ILE A 10 -7.01 12.04 -1.20
C ILE A 10 -6.77 10.56 -0.89
N LEU A 11 -6.26 10.25 0.30
CA LEU A 11 -6.04 8.87 0.76
C LEU A 11 -7.33 8.04 0.71
N GLU A 12 -8.44 8.57 1.22
CA GLU A 12 -9.74 7.89 1.19
C GLU A 12 -10.21 7.64 -0.25
N THR A 13 -10.07 8.65 -1.12
CA THR A 13 -10.42 8.54 -2.55
C THR A 13 -9.58 7.46 -3.24
N LEU A 14 -8.28 7.39 -2.96
CA LEU A 14 -7.40 6.37 -3.51
C LEU A 14 -7.82 4.96 -3.05
N LEU A 15 -8.17 4.77 -1.77
CA LEU A 15 -8.65 3.47 -1.29
C LEU A 15 -9.96 3.04 -1.97
N GLN A 16 -10.87 3.97 -2.24
CA GLN A 16 -12.10 3.70 -2.99
C GLN A 16 -11.82 3.35 -4.46
N LEU A 17 -10.94 4.09 -5.12
CA LEU A 17 -10.54 3.83 -6.51
C LEU A 17 -9.82 2.48 -6.65
N ARG A 18 -8.96 2.12 -5.69
CA ARG A 18 -8.32 0.79 -5.64
C ARG A 18 -9.38 -0.30 -5.64
N GLU A 19 -10.40 -0.13 -4.81
CA GLU A 19 -11.45 -1.13 -4.64
C GLU A 19 -12.30 -1.29 -5.91
N ALA A 20 -12.64 -0.17 -6.56
CA ALA A 20 -13.30 -0.21 -7.86
C ALA A 20 -12.44 -0.92 -8.93
N ALA A 21 -11.14 -0.58 -9.02
CA ALA A 21 -10.22 -1.20 -9.96
C ALA A 21 -10.03 -2.71 -9.71
N PHE A 22 -9.98 -3.13 -8.44
CA PHE A 22 -9.89 -4.55 -8.06
C PHE A 22 -11.11 -5.34 -8.55
N ARG A 23 -12.33 -4.84 -8.29
CA ARG A 23 -13.57 -5.50 -8.74
C ARG A 23 -13.67 -5.62 -10.26
N LEU A 24 -13.14 -4.63 -10.98
CA LEU A 24 -13.11 -4.61 -12.45
C LEU A 24 -11.91 -5.34 -13.05
N ARG A 25 -11.09 -6.04 -12.24
CA ARG A 25 -9.86 -6.75 -12.67
C ARG A 25 -8.79 -5.86 -13.32
N HIS A 26 -8.84 -4.55 -13.10
CA HIS A 26 -7.78 -3.62 -13.52
C HIS A 26 -6.63 -3.65 -12.50
N HIS A 27 -5.88 -4.76 -12.46
CA HIS A 27 -4.86 -5.01 -11.43
C HIS A 27 -3.74 -3.96 -11.40
N GLU A 28 -3.29 -3.47 -12.55
CA GLU A 28 -2.24 -2.43 -12.62
C GLU A 28 -2.72 -1.10 -12.03
N VAL A 29 -3.96 -0.70 -12.35
CA VAL A 29 -4.59 0.51 -11.79
C VAL A 29 -4.76 0.36 -10.28
N ALA A 30 -5.26 -0.79 -9.83
CA ALA A 30 -5.41 -1.09 -8.41
C ALA A 30 -4.06 -1.02 -7.67
N PHE A 31 -2.98 -1.54 -8.26
CA PHE A 31 -1.63 -1.44 -7.72
C PHE A 31 -1.14 0.00 -7.58
N HIS A 32 -1.23 0.81 -8.65
CA HIS A 32 -0.75 2.19 -8.60
C HIS A 32 -1.55 3.05 -7.63
N THR A 33 -2.86 2.82 -7.57
CA THR A 33 -3.73 3.52 -6.63
C THR A 33 -3.39 3.15 -5.18
N LEU A 34 -3.15 1.87 -4.91
CA LEU A 34 -2.75 1.40 -3.58
C LEU A 34 -1.36 1.90 -3.18
N SER A 35 -0.42 1.97 -4.13
CA SER A 35 0.91 2.56 -3.93
C SER A 35 0.82 4.05 -3.58
N ALA A 36 0.00 4.82 -4.29
CA ALA A 36 -0.23 6.23 -3.98
C ALA A 36 -0.86 6.41 -2.58
N ALA A 37 -1.80 5.54 -2.21
CA ALA A 37 -2.39 5.53 -0.86
C ALA A 37 -1.32 5.27 0.22
N ALA A 38 -0.36 4.38 -0.04
CA ALA A 38 0.73 4.09 0.90
C ALA A 38 1.57 5.35 1.19
N HIS A 39 1.93 6.09 0.15
CA HIS A 39 2.67 7.34 0.29
C HIS A 39 1.88 8.42 1.05
N ALA A 40 0.58 8.56 0.77
CA ALA A 40 -0.27 9.49 1.50
C ALA A 40 -0.34 9.13 2.99
N ALA A 41 -0.49 7.84 3.33
CA ALA A 41 -0.49 7.37 4.71
C ALA A 41 0.87 7.57 5.39
N GLU A 42 1.99 7.35 4.68
CA GLU A 42 3.34 7.61 5.22
C GLU A 42 3.51 9.10 5.57
N GLN A 43 3.10 10.00 4.67
CA GLN A 43 3.17 11.45 4.89
C GLN A 43 2.28 11.92 6.04
N LEU A 44 1.11 11.30 6.23
CA LEU A 44 0.22 11.56 7.37
C LEU A 44 0.71 10.93 8.68
N GLY A 45 1.73 10.08 8.64
CA GLY A 45 2.18 9.31 9.79
C GLY A 45 1.19 8.22 10.23
N ASP A 46 0.27 7.81 9.36
CA ASP A 46 -0.78 6.85 9.68
C ASP A 46 -0.30 5.40 9.55
N THR A 47 0.30 4.91 10.62
CA THR A 47 0.81 3.53 10.71
C THR A 47 -0.29 2.48 10.59
N LYS A 48 -1.54 2.78 10.99
CA LYS A 48 -2.66 1.83 10.90
C LYS A 48 -3.09 1.66 9.46
N THR A 49 -3.15 2.76 8.70
CA THR A 49 -3.49 2.68 7.27
C THR A 49 -2.37 2.00 6.48
N LEU A 50 -1.09 2.21 6.83
CA LEU A 50 0.00 1.44 6.21
C LEU A 50 -0.14 -0.07 6.45
N GLU A 51 -0.45 -0.50 7.67
CA GLU A 51 -0.72 -1.92 7.97
C GLU A 51 -1.91 -2.46 7.14
N ARG A 52 -2.98 -1.68 7.00
CA ARG A 52 -4.11 -2.04 6.14
C ARG A 52 -3.69 -2.19 4.67
N ILE A 53 -2.86 -1.29 4.16
CA ILE A 53 -2.39 -1.31 2.77
C ILE A 53 -1.48 -2.51 2.51
N GLU A 54 -0.59 -2.82 3.45
CA GLU A 54 0.26 -4.02 3.40
C GLU A 54 -0.62 -5.27 3.23
N ARG A 55 -1.63 -5.43 4.07
CA ARG A 55 -2.57 -6.56 3.98
C ARG A 55 -3.34 -6.58 2.66
N LEU A 56 -3.88 -5.44 2.22
CA LEU A 56 -4.62 -5.35 0.96
C LEU A 56 -3.77 -5.71 -0.26
N ALA A 57 -2.46 -5.44 -0.23
CA ALA A 57 -1.55 -5.83 -1.29
C ALA A 57 -1.37 -7.37 -1.33
N ARG A 58 -1.20 -8.01 -0.16
CA ARG A 58 -1.10 -9.48 -0.05
C ARG A 58 -2.40 -10.17 -0.47
N GLU A 59 -3.54 -9.73 0.06
CA GLU A 59 -4.87 -10.28 -0.30
C GLU A 59 -5.15 -10.16 -1.81
N HIS A 60 -4.72 -9.05 -2.45
CA HIS A 60 -4.86 -8.89 -3.89
C HIS A 60 -3.99 -9.89 -4.65
N LEU A 61 -2.73 -10.07 -4.24
CA LEU A 61 -1.84 -11.06 -4.86
C LEU A 61 -2.38 -12.49 -4.70
N GLU A 62 -2.81 -12.87 -3.51
CA GLU A 62 -3.45 -14.17 -3.24
C GLU A 62 -4.67 -14.38 -4.14
N TRP A 63 -5.48 -13.34 -4.33
CA TRP A 63 -6.62 -13.39 -5.23
C TRP A 63 -6.18 -13.63 -6.68
N ILE A 64 -5.15 -12.91 -7.18
CA ILE A 64 -4.59 -13.13 -8.51
C ILE A 64 -4.05 -14.56 -8.64
N ASP A 65 -3.28 -15.04 -7.67
CA ASP A 65 -2.69 -16.38 -7.73
C ASP A 65 -3.76 -17.48 -7.79
N ALA A 66 -4.89 -17.30 -7.08
CA ALA A 66 -5.97 -18.27 -7.03
C ALA A 66 -6.91 -18.24 -8.25
N ASN A 67 -7.12 -17.08 -8.86
CA ASN A 67 -8.17 -16.88 -9.89
C ASN A 67 -7.60 -16.52 -11.27
N ASP A 68 -6.47 -15.81 -11.26
CA ASP A 68 -5.68 -15.19 -12.34
C ASP A 68 -4.25 -15.76 -12.49
N PRO A 69 -3.93 -17.07 -12.40
CA PRO A 69 -2.54 -17.50 -12.24
C PRO A 69 -1.63 -17.20 -13.45
N ALA A 70 -2.20 -16.97 -14.63
CA ALA A 70 -1.47 -16.59 -15.84
C ALA A 70 -1.24 -15.07 -15.95
N GLN A 71 -1.95 -14.26 -15.17
CA GLN A 71 -1.79 -12.82 -15.13
C GLN A 71 -0.34 -12.44 -14.85
N ARG A 72 0.16 -11.38 -15.50
CA ARG A 72 1.55 -10.92 -15.39
C ARG A 72 2.00 -10.65 -13.94
N PHE A 73 1.09 -10.29 -13.04
CA PHE A 73 1.39 -9.97 -11.64
C PHE A 73 1.25 -11.13 -10.65
N SER A 74 0.79 -12.30 -11.10
CA SER A 74 0.79 -13.48 -10.25
C SER A 74 2.22 -13.81 -9.80
N THR A 75 2.34 -14.45 -8.64
CA THR A 75 3.62 -14.92 -8.10
C THR A 75 4.33 -15.80 -9.12
N ARG A 76 3.59 -16.73 -9.74
CA ARG A 76 4.11 -17.64 -10.77
C ARG A 76 4.64 -16.89 -11.99
N SER A 77 3.83 -16.00 -12.56
CA SER A 77 4.20 -15.28 -13.79
C SER A 77 5.34 -14.31 -13.54
N ALA A 78 5.39 -13.66 -12.38
CA ALA A 78 6.51 -12.79 -12.00
C ALA A 78 7.81 -13.61 -11.86
N ALA A 79 7.75 -14.75 -11.17
CA ALA A 79 8.91 -15.64 -10.97
C ALA A 79 9.48 -16.17 -12.30
N GLN A 80 8.62 -16.51 -13.27
CA GLN A 80 9.04 -16.92 -14.62
C GLN A 80 9.86 -15.84 -15.35
N ARG A 81 9.67 -14.56 -15.01
CA ARG A 81 10.46 -13.44 -15.54
C ARG A 81 11.65 -13.07 -14.65
N GLY A 82 11.92 -13.83 -13.59
CA GLY A 82 12.99 -13.57 -12.63
C GLY A 82 12.70 -12.45 -11.64
N PHE A 83 11.43 -12.06 -11.44
CA PHE A 83 11.04 -10.97 -10.54
C PHE A 83 10.05 -11.42 -9.47
N SER A 84 9.99 -10.69 -8.35
CA SER A 84 8.87 -10.79 -7.40
C SER A 84 7.67 -10.00 -7.92
N SER A 85 6.46 -10.43 -7.55
CA SER A 85 5.24 -9.67 -7.85
C SER A 85 5.33 -8.24 -7.31
N ILE A 86 4.82 -7.27 -8.06
CA ILE A 86 4.76 -5.87 -7.61
C ILE A 86 3.89 -5.69 -6.36
N PHE A 87 2.89 -6.55 -6.16
CA PHE A 87 2.06 -6.54 -4.95
C PHE A 87 2.85 -7.02 -3.73
N GLU A 88 3.70 -8.03 -3.88
CA GLU A 88 4.60 -8.46 -2.81
C GLU A 88 5.61 -7.35 -2.47
N GLN A 89 6.22 -6.73 -3.49
CA GLN A 89 7.14 -5.62 -3.29
C GLN A 89 6.46 -4.43 -2.59
N LEU A 90 5.20 -4.15 -2.90
CA LEU A 90 4.42 -3.10 -2.23
C LEU A 90 4.16 -3.45 -0.76
N ALA A 91 3.80 -4.70 -0.45
CA ALA A 91 3.59 -5.14 0.93
C ALA A 91 4.87 -4.94 1.77
N VAL A 92 6.02 -5.40 1.27
CA VAL A 92 7.34 -5.22 1.92
C VAL A 92 7.68 -3.73 2.07
N THR A 93 7.49 -2.95 1.01
CA THR A 93 7.76 -1.49 1.03
C THR A 93 6.93 -0.79 2.09
N THR A 94 5.64 -1.12 2.18
CA THR A 94 4.70 -0.53 3.12
C THR A 94 5.03 -0.90 4.57
N ALA A 95 5.43 -2.16 4.82
CA ALA A 95 5.97 -2.58 6.12
C ALA A 95 7.21 -1.75 6.52
N GLY A 96 8.11 -1.49 5.57
CA GLY A 96 9.27 -0.62 5.76
C GLY A 96 8.91 0.83 6.10
N MET A 97 7.91 1.41 5.42
CA MET A 97 7.37 2.75 5.74
C MET A 97 6.87 2.80 7.19
N ARG A 98 6.09 1.81 7.60
CA ARG A 98 5.53 1.70 8.95
C ARG A 98 6.64 1.59 10.01
N ALA A 99 7.64 0.73 9.79
CA ALA A 99 8.78 0.59 10.69
C ALA A 99 9.55 1.91 10.87
N ARG A 100 9.79 2.67 9.78
CA ARG A 100 10.43 3.99 9.86
C ARG A 100 9.62 4.98 10.70
N LEU A 101 8.30 4.98 10.60
CA LEU A 101 7.45 5.86 11.40
C LEU A 101 7.47 5.50 12.89
N HIS A 102 7.47 4.20 13.23
CA HIS A 102 7.63 3.77 14.62
C HIS A 102 8.95 4.26 15.23
N LEU A 103 10.07 4.04 14.52
CA LEU A 103 11.38 4.51 14.97
C LEU A 103 11.44 6.03 15.18
N ARG A 104 10.84 6.81 14.28
CA ARG A 104 10.76 8.29 14.43
C ARG A 104 9.99 8.68 15.69
N ARG A 105 8.84 8.03 15.95
CA ARG A 105 8.02 8.29 17.14
C ARG A 105 8.74 7.96 18.44
N ASP A 106 9.40 6.82 18.49
CA ASP A 106 10.15 6.38 19.68
C ASP A 106 11.30 7.33 20.00
N ARG A 107 12.04 7.78 18.96
CA ARG A 107 13.09 8.78 19.10
C ARG A 107 12.56 10.10 19.66
N SER A 108 11.48 10.64 19.09
CA SER A 108 10.88 11.89 19.58
C SER A 108 10.36 11.76 21.02
N ARG A 109 9.86 10.59 21.43
CA ARG A 109 9.43 10.33 22.81
C ARG A 109 10.61 10.29 23.78
N ALA A 110 11.71 9.63 23.38
CA ALA A 110 12.92 9.55 24.19
C ALA A 110 13.58 10.93 24.38
N GLU A 111 13.60 11.77 23.34
CA GLU A 111 14.10 13.15 23.41
C GLU A 111 13.27 14.01 24.38
N ARG A 112 11.94 13.91 24.34
CA ARG A 112 11.04 14.61 25.26
C ARG A 112 11.14 14.16 26.72
N ALA A 113 11.51 12.91 26.98
CA ALA A 113 11.66 12.41 28.34
C ALA A 113 13.00 12.82 29.00
N ARG A 114 13.93 13.37 28.22
CA ARG A 114 15.27 13.79 28.68
C ARG A 114 15.40 15.30 28.93
N GLY A 115 14.44 16.11 28.47
CA GLY A 115 14.37 17.55 28.68
C GLY A 115 13.34 17.90 29.73
#